data_AF-A0AAV9Z8U4-F1
#
_entry.id   AF-A0AAV9Z8U4-F1
#
_cell.length_a   1.000
_cell.length_b   1.000
_cell.length_c   1.000
_cell.angle_alpha   90.00
_cell.angle_beta   90.00
_cell.angle_gamma   90.00
#
_symmetry.space_group_name_H-M   'P 1'
#
loop_
_entity.id
_entity.type
_entity.pdbx_description
1 polymer ?
#
loop_
_entity_poly.entity_id
_entity_poly.type
_entity_poly.pdbx_seq_one_letter_code
_entity_poly.pdbx_strand_id
1 'polypeptide(L)'
;MAKKGKKRQRKRVAREDRKNLRLWAEGARESILKPHLDKYQAALDQGRRQERKYLKSVCREFHARAHRRTQDHEEPVVLDWDPTAMEVVETLSEEDERVRAARVDELNKRIRRWFTYRLRKLRKQKPSSGLDPTKDPYAVLLGKLSGLSAPPKARQAYQQFMHESYEDKVAPVVTERWEEERSQNTTVAERTKEPKAGFRAQVARQVFSQLPESERAAIANRAKQEAADAKAAYTASLKSPPSESPAARQK
;
A
#
# COMPACT_ATOMS: atom_id res chain seq x y z
N MET A 1 30.12 21.21 -4.14
CA MET A 1 29.87 19.97 -3.36
C MET A 1 28.80 20.24 -2.30
N ALA A 2 27.60 19.68 -2.44
CA ALA A 2 26.50 19.92 -1.49
C ALA A 2 26.70 19.10 -0.20
N LYS A 3 26.86 19.78 0.95
CA LYS A 3 26.93 19.15 2.27
C LYS A 3 25.60 18.45 2.56
N LYS A 4 25.59 17.11 2.52
CA LYS A 4 24.47 16.28 2.97
C LYS A 4 24.20 16.60 4.45
N GLY A 5 23.09 17.27 4.74
CA GLY A 5 22.67 17.57 6.11
C GLY A 5 22.48 16.28 6.91
N LYS A 6 23.22 16.12 8.02
CA LYS A 6 23.01 15.03 8.98
C LYS A 6 21.57 15.10 9.48
N LYS A 7 20.75 14.09 9.14
CA LYS A 7 19.39 13.95 9.69
C LYS A 7 19.49 13.91 11.21
N ARG A 8 18.90 14.89 11.89
CA ARG A 8 18.76 14.91 13.36
C ARG A 8 18.05 13.62 13.79
N GLN A 9 18.79 12.70 14.42
CA GLN A 9 18.19 11.56 15.11
C GLN A 9 17.40 12.12 16.30
N ARG A 10 16.08 12.03 16.25
CA ARG A 10 15.23 12.40 17.38
C ARG A 10 15.51 11.41 18.51
N LYS A 11 16.13 11.86 19.60
CA LYS A 11 16.27 11.06 20.81
C LYS A 11 14.88 10.69 21.31
N ARG A 12 14.66 9.42 21.66
CA ARG A 12 13.40 8.99 22.28
C ARG A 12 13.29 9.66 23.64
N VAL A 13 12.11 10.17 23.96
CA VAL A 13 11.79 10.71 25.28
C VAL A 13 11.88 9.58 26.32
N ALA A 14 12.49 9.86 27.47
CA ALA A 14 12.58 8.93 28.60
C ALA A 14 11.18 8.47 29.02
N ARG A 15 11.08 7.27 29.58
CA ARG A 15 9.77 6.64 29.83
C ARG A 15 8.91 7.44 30.81
N GLU A 16 9.53 8.04 31.82
CA GLU A 16 8.92 8.91 32.82
C GLU A 16 8.32 10.18 32.20
N ASP A 17 9.03 10.77 31.23
CA ASP A 17 8.63 12.03 30.58
C ASP A 17 7.58 11.85 29.46
N ARG A 18 7.15 10.62 29.18
CA ARG A 18 6.15 10.32 28.14
C ARG A 18 4.76 10.67 28.64
N LYS A 19 4.42 11.97 28.56
CA LYS A 19 3.04 12.46 28.75
C LYS A 19 2.05 11.83 27.75
N ASN A 20 2.55 11.34 26.62
CA ASN A 20 1.77 10.70 25.57
C ASN A 20 1.71 9.18 25.76
N LEU A 21 0.53 8.67 26.12
CA LEU A 21 0.15 7.25 26.31
C LEU A 21 0.40 6.31 25.11
N ARG A 22 0.99 6.81 24.01
CA ARG A 22 1.15 6.12 22.73
C ARG A 22 2.10 4.91 22.81
N LEU A 23 2.95 4.85 23.83
CA LEU A 23 3.93 3.78 24.07
C LEU A 23 3.77 3.13 25.46
N TRP A 24 2.60 3.29 26.08
CA TRP A 24 2.34 2.77 27.44
C TRP A 24 2.61 1.27 27.59
N ALA A 25 2.26 0.48 26.56
CA ALA A 25 2.42 -0.96 26.61
C ALA A 25 3.83 -1.44 26.20
N GLU A 26 4.81 -0.58 25.87
CA GLU A 26 6.15 -1.07 25.51
C GLU A 26 6.75 -1.96 26.63
N GLY A 27 7.45 -3.03 26.24
CA GLY A 27 8.08 -4.00 27.15
C GLY A 27 7.16 -5.16 27.54
N ALA A 28 7.17 -5.53 28.83
CA ALA A 28 6.40 -6.65 29.40
C ALA A 28 4.88 -6.58 29.15
N ARG A 29 4.30 -5.38 29.08
CA ARG A 29 2.87 -5.23 28.77
C ARG A 29 2.55 -5.64 27.33
N GLU A 30 3.45 -5.34 26.40
CA GLU A 30 3.28 -5.69 24.99
C GLU A 30 3.50 -7.18 24.76
N SER A 31 4.41 -7.83 25.48
CA SER A 31 4.57 -9.30 25.38
C SER A 31 3.30 -10.03 25.81
N ILE A 32 2.55 -9.51 26.79
CA ILE A 32 1.24 -10.03 27.19
C ILE A 32 0.19 -9.77 26.10
N LEU A 33 0.09 -8.54 25.57
CA LEU A 33 -1.02 -8.15 24.69
C LEU A 33 -0.84 -8.56 23.22
N LYS A 34 0.40 -8.63 22.72
CA LYS A 34 0.72 -8.86 21.29
C LYS A 34 0.19 -10.20 20.76
N PRO A 35 0.27 -11.34 21.47
CA PRO A 35 -0.29 -12.61 21.01
C PRO A 35 -1.80 -12.57 20.75
N HIS A 36 -2.53 -11.62 21.36
CA HIS A 36 -3.98 -11.50 21.22
C HIS A 36 -4.42 -10.62 20.05
N LEU A 37 -3.50 -10.01 19.29
CA LEU A 37 -3.85 -9.08 18.21
C LEU A 37 -4.75 -9.71 17.13
N ASP A 38 -4.39 -10.90 16.64
CA ASP A 38 -5.12 -11.56 15.55
C ASP A 38 -6.49 -12.03 16.02
N LYS A 39 -6.57 -12.60 17.22
CA LYS A 39 -7.82 -13.02 17.85
C LYS A 39 -8.73 -11.83 18.17
N TYR A 40 -8.17 -10.70 18.61
CA TYR A 40 -8.92 -9.47 18.81
C TYR A 40 -9.47 -8.93 17.49
N GLN A 41 -8.68 -8.99 16.41
CA GLN A 41 -9.15 -8.63 15.07
C GLN A 41 -10.32 -9.53 14.64
N ALA A 42 -10.18 -10.86 14.77
CA ALA A 42 -11.24 -11.79 14.43
C ALA A 42 -12.53 -11.53 15.24
N ALA A 43 -12.42 -11.28 16.54
CA ALA A 43 -13.56 -10.92 17.38
C ALA A 43 -14.21 -9.59 16.97
N LEU A 44 -13.41 -8.61 16.52
CA LEU A 44 -13.90 -7.34 16.01
C LEU A 44 -14.63 -7.51 14.68
N ASP A 45 -14.13 -8.36 13.80
CA ASP A 45 -14.74 -8.68 12.50
C ASP A 45 -16.07 -9.44 12.68
N GLN A 46 -16.24 -10.20 13.78
CA GLN A 46 -17.52 -10.82 14.19
C GLN A 46 -18.51 -9.85 14.85
N GLY A 47 -18.09 -8.64 15.21
CA GLY A 47 -18.95 -7.58 15.73
C GLY A 47 -18.72 -7.20 17.21
N ARG A 48 -19.38 -6.11 17.63
CA ARG A 48 -19.11 -5.44 18.93
C ARG A 48 -19.34 -6.32 20.16
N ARG A 49 -20.28 -7.26 20.14
CA ARG A 49 -20.57 -8.15 21.28
C ARG A 49 -19.42 -9.13 21.50
N GLN A 50 -18.89 -9.73 20.42
CA GLN A 50 -17.76 -10.64 20.49
C GLN A 50 -16.47 -9.90 20.86
N GLU A 51 -16.25 -8.70 20.31
CA GLU A 51 -15.14 -7.83 20.72
C GLU A 51 -15.12 -7.60 22.24
N ARG A 52 -16.26 -7.20 22.83
CA ARG A 52 -16.36 -6.97 24.28
C ARG A 52 -16.11 -8.24 25.10
N LYS A 53 -16.67 -9.38 24.67
CA LYS A 53 -16.48 -10.68 25.34
C LYS A 53 -15.01 -11.08 25.33
N TYR A 54 -14.36 -10.99 24.18
CA TYR A 54 -12.94 -11.32 24.04
C TYR A 54 -12.04 -10.36 24.82
N LEU A 55 -12.31 -9.04 24.74
CA LEU A 55 -11.57 -8.04 25.49
C LEU A 55 -11.66 -8.27 27.01
N LYS A 56 -12.83 -8.68 27.53
CA LYS A 56 -12.98 -9.04 28.96
C LYS A 56 -12.04 -10.18 29.35
N SER A 57 -11.89 -11.20 28.50
CA SER A 57 -10.95 -12.30 28.71
C SER A 57 -9.50 -11.82 28.74
N VAL A 58 -9.11 -10.97 27.79
CA VAL A 58 -7.75 -10.41 27.71
C VAL A 58 -7.45 -9.51 28.90
N CYS A 59 -8.41 -8.70 29.35
CA CYS A 59 -8.25 -7.89 30.55
C CYS A 59 -8.05 -8.75 31.80
N ARG A 60 -8.80 -9.84 31.95
CA ARG A 60 -8.62 -10.78 33.08
C ARG A 60 -7.22 -11.37 33.10
N GLU A 61 -6.75 -11.87 31.97
CA GLU A 61 -5.38 -12.38 31.82
C GLU A 61 -4.33 -11.31 32.10
N PHE A 62 -4.52 -10.09 31.57
CA PHE A 62 -3.60 -8.98 31.80
C PHE A 62 -3.47 -8.63 33.29
N HIS A 63 -4.58 -8.50 34.01
CA HIS A 63 -4.57 -8.13 35.43
C HIS A 63 -4.02 -9.23 36.34
N ALA A 64 -4.02 -10.48 35.88
CA ALA A 64 -3.40 -11.58 36.60
C ALA A 64 -1.88 -11.66 36.34
N ARG A 65 -1.44 -11.39 35.11
CA ARG A 65 -0.01 -11.38 34.75
C ARG A 65 0.72 -10.12 35.20
N ALA A 66 0.05 -8.97 35.20
CA ALA A 66 0.64 -7.67 35.53
C ALA A 66 -0.13 -7.03 36.68
N HIS A 67 0.58 -6.75 37.78
CA HIS A 67 -0.04 -6.21 38.98
C HIS A 67 -0.67 -4.84 38.73
N ARG A 68 -1.94 -4.68 39.12
CA ARG A 68 -2.72 -3.44 38.88
C ARG A 68 -2.14 -2.18 39.54
N ARG A 69 -1.37 -2.34 40.62
CA ARG A 69 -0.71 -1.22 41.34
C ARG A 69 0.56 -0.72 40.65
N THR A 70 1.10 -1.46 39.67
CA THR A 70 2.32 -1.04 38.96
C THR A 70 2.08 0.26 38.21
N GLN A 71 3.00 1.22 38.39
CA GLN A 71 2.89 2.52 37.72
C GLN A 71 3.17 2.39 36.22
N ASP A 72 2.71 3.37 35.44
CA ASP A 72 2.79 3.30 33.97
C ASP A 72 4.22 3.33 33.42
N HIS A 73 5.12 4.02 34.12
CA HIS A 73 6.52 4.13 33.74
C HIS A 73 7.35 2.91 34.21
N GLU A 74 6.87 2.16 35.19
CA GLU A 74 7.50 0.94 35.68
C GLU A 74 7.16 -0.26 34.79
N GLU A 75 8.09 -1.20 34.68
CA GLU A 75 7.83 -2.48 34.02
C GLU A 75 7.22 -3.46 35.02
N PRO A 76 6.04 -4.04 34.71
CA PRO A 76 5.45 -5.03 35.59
C PRO A 76 6.28 -6.31 35.54
N VAL A 77 6.47 -6.93 36.70
CA VAL A 77 6.90 -8.32 36.78
C VAL A 77 5.80 -9.17 36.18
N VAL A 78 6.13 -9.96 35.15
CA VAL A 78 5.16 -10.83 34.47
C VAL A 78 5.04 -12.12 35.27
N LEU A 79 3.85 -12.36 35.81
CA LEU A 79 3.50 -13.61 36.49
C LEU A 79 2.96 -14.62 35.48
N ASP A 80 3.07 -15.91 35.81
CA ASP A 80 2.46 -16.98 35.05
C ASP A 80 0.93 -16.92 35.18
N TRP A 81 0.24 -17.10 34.06
CA TRP A 81 -1.21 -17.05 34.01
C TRP A 81 -1.80 -18.45 34.00
N ASP A 82 -2.62 -18.74 35.01
CA ASP A 82 -3.46 -19.92 35.04
C ASP A 82 -4.94 -19.53 34.89
N PRO A 83 -5.62 -19.91 33.79
CA PRO A 83 -7.02 -19.58 33.57
C PRO A 83 -8.00 -20.27 34.53
N THR A 84 -7.59 -21.36 35.20
CA THR A 84 -8.42 -22.10 36.17
C THR A 84 -8.20 -21.63 37.62
N ALA A 85 -7.17 -20.84 37.88
CA ALA A 85 -6.94 -20.27 39.20
C ALA A 85 -8.13 -19.44 39.67
N MET A 86 -8.55 -19.69 40.91
CA MET A 86 -9.59 -18.91 41.57
C MET A 86 -9.07 -17.49 41.85
N GLU A 87 -9.91 -16.49 41.63
CA GLU A 87 -9.57 -15.10 41.95
C GLU A 87 -9.49 -14.96 43.47
N VAL A 88 -8.31 -14.58 43.97
CA VAL A 88 -8.14 -14.28 45.40
C VAL A 88 -8.88 -12.97 45.69
N VAL A 89 -9.98 -13.06 46.43
CA VAL A 89 -10.76 -11.90 46.85
C VAL A 89 -10.04 -11.25 48.04
N GLU A 90 -9.27 -10.22 47.76
CA GLU A 90 -8.75 -9.32 48.80
C GLU A 90 -9.91 -8.59 49.47
N THR A 91 -10.08 -8.74 50.79
CA THR A 91 -10.96 -7.90 51.60
C THR A 91 -10.35 -6.51 51.72
N LEU A 92 -10.95 -5.54 51.03
CA LEU A 92 -10.52 -4.14 50.98
C LEU A 92 -11.57 -3.26 51.67
N SER A 93 -11.18 -2.07 52.10
CA SER A 93 -12.15 -1.05 52.53
C SER A 93 -13.00 -0.59 51.33
N GLU A 94 -14.20 -0.08 51.57
CA GLU A 94 -15.06 0.44 50.49
C GLU A 94 -14.38 1.55 49.66
N GLU A 95 -13.54 2.36 50.30
CA GLU A 95 -12.77 3.42 49.64
C GLU A 95 -11.71 2.83 48.71
N ASP A 96 -10.96 1.82 49.19
CA ASP A 96 -9.94 1.14 48.40
C ASP A 96 -10.54 0.35 47.24
N GLU A 97 -11.74 -0.21 47.41
CA GLU A 97 -12.48 -0.89 46.35
C GLU A 97 -12.84 0.07 45.21
N ARG A 98 -13.30 1.29 45.53
CA ARG A 98 -13.60 2.32 44.53
C ARG A 98 -12.35 2.73 43.75
N VAL A 99 -11.24 2.94 44.45
CA VAL A 99 -9.95 3.27 43.82
C VAL A 99 -9.47 2.13 42.93
N ARG A 100 -9.58 0.88 43.41
CA ARG A 100 -9.26 -0.33 42.63
C ARG A 100 -10.11 -0.41 41.36
N ALA A 101 -11.43 -0.26 41.47
CA ALA A 101 -12.35 -0.34 40.34
C ALA A 101 -12.04 0.74 39.29
N ALA A 102 -11.81 1.99 39.73
CA ALA A 102 -11.47 3.10 38.84
C ALA A 102 -10.15 2.83 38.07
N ARG A 103 -9.12 2.30 38.76
CA ARG A 103 -7.84 1.94 38.13
C ARG A 103 -7.99 0.80 37.12
N VAL A 104 -8.75 -0.24 37.45
CA VAL A 104 -9.04 -1.36 36.55
C VAL A 104 -9.76 -0.87 35.30
N ASP A 105 -10.74 0.01 35.43
CA ASP A 105 -11.47 0.60 34.31
C ASP A 105 -10.57 1.46 33.42
N GLU A 106 -9.68 2.23 34.01
CA GLU A 106 -8.69 3.02 33.28
C GLU A 106 -7.77 2.12 32.45
N LEU A 107 -7.23 1.06 33.06
CA LEU A 107 -6.38 0.07 32.39
C LEU A 107 -7.13 -0.65 31.27
N ASN A 108 -8.38 -1.06 31.50
CA ASN A 108 -9.22 -1.69 30.47
C ASN A 108 -9.42 -0.76 29.26
N LYS A 109 -9.68 0.54 29.49
CA LYS A 109 -9.77 1.54 28.43
C LYS A 109 -8.44 1.68 27.67
N ARG A 110 -7.30 1.63 28.36
CA ARG A 110 -5.96 1.70 27.77
C ARG A 110 -5.64 0.47 26.91
N ILE A 111 -5.92 -0.73 27.39
CA ILE A 111 -5.76 -1.99 26.65
C ILE A 111 -6.57 -1.91 25.34
N ARG A 112 -7.84 -1.52 25.42
CA ARG A 112 -8.68 -1.34 24.23
C ARG A 112 -8.10 -0.33 23.25
N ARG A 113 -7.69 0.84 23.74
CA ARG A 113 -7.05 1.89 22.90
C ARG A 113 -5.78 1.38 22.24
N TRP A 114 -4.98 0.58 22.96
CA TRP A 114 -3.76 -0.03 22.42
C TRP A 114 -4.07 -0.99 21.26
N PHE A 115 -5.03 -1.90 21.42
CA PHE A 115 -5.47 -2.79 20.34
C PHE A 115 -5.97 -2.00 19.13
N THR A 116 -6.87 -1.05 19.32
CA THR A 116 -7.39 -0.19 18.23
C THR A 116 -6.26 0.56 17.53
N TYR A 117 -5.30 1.09 18.28
CA TYR A 117 -4.13 1.77 17.72
C TYR A 117 -3.26 0.82 16.88
N ARG A 118 -2.94 -0.37 17.42
CA ARG A 118 -2.12 -1.39 16.75
C ARG A 118 -2.79 -1.93 15.51
N LEU A 119 -4.07 -2.31 15.58
CA LEU A 119 -4.85 -2.74 14.41
C LEU A 119 -4.91 -1.66 13.34
N ARG A 120 -5.13 -0.39 13.71
CA ARG A 120 -5.10 0.71 12.74
C ARG A 120 -3.72 0.85 12.08
N LYS A 121 -2.63 0.60 12.80
CA LYS A 121 -1.27 0.62 12.24
C LYS A 121 -1.01 -0.56 11.32
N LEU A 122 -1.44 -1.77 11.69
CA LEU A 122 -1.37 -2.96 10.85
C LEU A 122 -2.22 -2.79 9.56
N ARG A 123 -3.43 -2.24 9.68
CA ARG A 123 -4.30 -1.92 8.55
C ARG A 123 -3.71 -0.85 7.62
N LYS A 124 -2.92 0.10 8.14
CA LYS A 124 -2.17 1.06 7.30
C LYS A 124 -1.00 0.43 6.55
N GLN A 125 -0.48 -0.71 7.02
CA GLN A 125 0.57 -1.46 6.33
C GLN A 125 0.01 -2.38 5.25
N LYS A 126 -1.24 -2.83 5.40
CA LYS A 126 -1.97 -3.51 4.33
C LYS A 126 -2.42 -2.47 3.30
N PRO A 127 -2.26 -2.71 1.98
CA PRO A 127 -2.86 -1.85 0.98
C PRO A 127 -4.35 -1.73 1.28
N SER A 128 -4.77 -0.51 1.60
CA SER A 128 -6.10 -0.20 2.11
C SER A 128 -7.15 -0.54 1.07
N SER A 129 -8.29 -1.08 1.52
CA SER A 129 -9.57 -1.26 0.81
C SER A 129 -10.23 0.07 0.36
N GLY A 130 -9.41 1.07 0.04
CA GLY A 130 -9.77 2.40 -0.44
C GLY A 130 -8.64 3.03 -1.26
N LEU A 131 -7.63 2.23 -1.63
CA LEU A 131 -6.73 2.59 -2.73
C LEU A 131 -7.55 2.55 -4.01
N ASP A 132 -7.23 3.48 -4.91
CA ASP A 132 -7.66 3.43 -6.30
C ASP A 132 -7.45 2.00 -6.83
N PRO A 133 -8.47 1.31 -7.38
CA PRO A 133 -8.33 -0.07 -7.89
C PRO A 133 -7.19 -0.23 -8.90
N THR A 134 -6.77 0.86 -9.54
CA THR A 134 -5.61 0.87 -10.44
C THR A 134 -4.25 0.82 -9.72
N LYS A 135 -4.21 1.12 -8.41
CA LYS A 135 -3.00 1.20 -7.57
C LYS A 135 -2.94 0.12 -6.51
N ASP A 136 -4.07 -0.49 -6.15
CA ASP A 136 -4.09 -1.64 -5.25
C ASP A 136 -3.53 -2.87 -6.00
N PRO A 137 -2.39 -3.45 -5.58
CA PRO A 137 -1.81 -4.61 -6.24
C PRO A 137 -2.77 -5.81 -6.29
N TYR A 138 -3.66 -5.95 -5.30
CA TYR A 138 -4.64 -7.02 -5.28
C TYR A 138 -5.75 -6.78 -6.31
N ALA A 139 -6.28 -5.55 -6.39
CA ALA A 139 -7.28 -5.19 -7.41
C ALA A 139 -6.70 -5.29 -8.84
N VAL A 140 -5.44 -4.92 -9.04
CA VAL A 140 -4.75 -5.10 -10.33
C VAL A 140 -4.60 -6.58 -10.67
N LEU A 141 -4.25 -7.43 -9.70
CA LEU A 141 -4.17 -8.87 -9.91
C LEU A 141 -5.53 -9.46 -10.27
N LEU A 142 -6.59 -9.10 -9.52
CA LEU A 142 -7.95 -9.53 -9.82
C LEU A 142 -8.41 -9.09 -11.20
N GLY A 143 -8.13 -7.84 -11.59
CA GLY A 143 -8.42 -7.35 -12.94
C GLY A 143 -7.73 -8.17 -14.03
N LYS A 144 -6.45 -8.52 -13.83
CA LYS A 144 -5.73 -9.39 -14.76
C LYS A 144 -6.33 -10.80 -14.84
N LEU A 145 -6.71 -11.38 -13.71
CA LEU A 145 -7.38 -12.67 -13.65
C LEU A 145 -8.76 -12.65 -14.30
N SER A 146 -9.45 -11.50 -14.31
CA SER A 146 -10.70 -11.30 -15.04
C SER A 146 -10.49 -10.91 -16.51
N GLY A 147 -9.26 -11.02 -17.04
CA GLY A 147 -8.94 -10.69 -18.42
C GLY A 147 -8.85 -9.18 -18.73
N LEU A 148 -8.95 -8.31 -17.74
CA LEU A 148 -8.77 -6.87 -17.91
C LEU A 148 -7.27 -6.54 -17.91
N SER A 149 -6.81 -5.91 -19.00
CA SER A 149 -5.45 -5.37 -19.08
C SER A 149 -5.43 -3.90 -18.66
N ALA A 150 -4.35 -3.48 -18.00
CA ALA A 150 -4.20 -2.09 -17.59
C ALA A 150 -4.17 -1.16 -18.82
N PRO A 151 -4.81 0.01 -18.76
CA PRO A 151 -4.84 0.92 -19.90
C PRO A 151 -3.43 1.42 -20.21
N PRO A 152 -3.07 1.60 -21.49
CA PRO A 152 -1.75 2.12 -21.87
C PRO A 152 -1.57 3.54 -21.35
N LYS A 153 -0.32 3.91 -21.04
CA LYS A 153 0.03 5.30 -20.75
C LYS A 153 -0.01 6.12 -22.04
N ALA A 154 -0.27 7.42 -21.90
CA ALA A 154 -0.15 8.36 -23.02
C ALA A 154 1.23 8.24 -23.68
N ARG A 155 1.22 7.98 -24.98
CA ARG A 155 2.45 7.95 -25.80
C ARG A 155 3.07 9.35 -25.80
N GLN A 156 4.39 9.42 -25.89
CA GLN A 156 5.04 10.70 -26.18
C GLN A 156 4.66 11.15 -27.60
N ALA A 157 4.67 12.46 -27.88
CA ALA A 157 4.18 12.97 -29.16
C ALA A 157 4.88 12.33 -30.38
N TYR A 158 6.20 12.14 -30.33
CA TYR A 158 6.92 11.46 -31.42
C TYR A 158 6.56 9.96 -31.54
N GLN A 159 6.20 9.30 -30.43
CA GLN A 159 5.79 7.89 -30.45
C GLN A 159 4.38 7.75 -31.05
N GLN A 160 3.51 8.73 -30.77
CA GLN A 160 2.20 8.81 -31.40
C GLN A 160 2.32 9.11 -32.90
N PHE A 161 3.20 10.05 -33.28
CA PHE A 161 3.52 10.31 -34.68
C PHE A 161 4.03 9.06 -35.40
N MET A 162 4.93 8.32 -34.75
CA MET A 162 5.41 7.04 -35.27
C MET A 162 4.27 6.02 -35.39
N HIS A 163 3.33 5.96 -34.45
CA HIS A 163 2.19 5.05 -34.52
C HIS A 163 1.23 5.38 -35.68
N GLU A 164 1.01 6.67 -35.96
CA GLU A 164 0.02 7.12 -36.97
C GLU A 164 0.58 7.26 -38.38
N SER A 165 1.88 7.53 -38.52
CA SER A 165 2.50 7.89 -39.80
C SER A 165 3.79 7.12 -40.07
N TYR A 166 3.93 5.92 -39.50
CA TYR A 166 5.14 5.11 -39.70
C TYR A 166 5.39 4.86 -41.18
N GLU A 167 4.41 4.28 -41.86
CA GLU A 167 4.56 3.79 -43.24
C GLU A 167 4.79 4.95 -44.23
N ASP A 168 4.08 6.06 -44.06
CA ASP A 168 4.12 7.17 -45.01
C ASP A 168 5.33 8.10 -44.82
N LYS A 169 5.66 8.44 -43.56
CA LYS A 169 6.60 9.54 -43.27
C LYS A 169 7.91 9.07 -42.65
N VAL A 170 7.90 7.97 -41.89
CA VAL A 170 9.07 7.52 -41.11
C VAL A 170 9.81 6.40 -41.82
N ALA A 171 9.09 5.41 -42.35
CA ALA A 171 9.68 4.23 -42.98
C ALA A 171 10.57 4.56 -44.19
N PRO A 172 10.20 5.47 -45.12
CA PRO A 172 11.06 5.81 -46.25
C PRO A 172 12.41 6.40 -45.79
N VAL A 173 12.37 7.35 -44.83
CA VAL A 173 13.55 8.01 -44.28
C VAL A 173 14.41 7.04 -43.46
N VAL A 174 13.77 6.08 -42.77
CA VAL A 174 14.48 5.01 -42.06
C VAL A 174 15.22 4.11 -43.05
N THR A 175 14.57 3.70 -44.14
CA THR A 175 15.18 2.83 -45.15
C THR A 175 16.37 3.50 -45.83
N GLU A 176 16.18 4.75 -46.29
CA GLU A 176 17.24 5.55 -46.93
C GLU A 176 18.46 5.68 -46.01
N ARG A 177 18.26 6.13 -44.76
CA ARG A 177 19.37 6.31 -43.82
C ARG A 177 19.99 5.00 -43.36
N TRP A 178 19.21 3.93 -43.32
CA TRP A 178 19.73 2.61 -42.98
C TRP A 178 20.63 2.10 -44.10
N GLU A 179 20.27 2.31 -45.36
CA GLU A 179 21.11 1.98 -46.52
C GLU A 179 22.41 2.80 -46.54
N GLU A 180 22.33 4.10 -46.24
CA GLU A 180 23.52 4.96 -46.07
C GLU A 180 24.45 4.44 -44.97
N GLU A 181 23.92 4.19 -43.77
CA GLU A 181 24.71 3.66 -42.65
C GLU A 181 25.31 2.28 -42.99
N ARG A 182 24.57 1.49 -43.77
CA ARG A 182 25.02 0.18 -44.26
C ARG A 182 26.22 0.28 -45.19
N SER A 183 26.22 1.29 -46.07
CA SER A 183 27.32 1.55 -47.00
C SER A 183 28.58 2.08 -46.31
N GLN A 184 28.43 2.85 -45.23
CA GLN A 184 29.54 3.48 -44.51
C GLN A 184 30.17 2.56 -43.46
N ASN A 185 29.40 1.63 -42.89
CA ASN A 185 29.81 0.85 -41.73
C ASN A 185 29.54 -0.65 -41.92
N THR A 186 30.41 -1.29 -42.72
CA THR A 186 30.28 -2.69 -43.20
C THR A 186 30.15 -3.71 -42.06
N THR A 187 30.75 -3.46 -40.89
CA THR A 187 30.76 -4.41 -39.77
C THR A 187 29.43 -4.50 -38.99
N VAL A 188 28.60 -3.45 -39.00
CA VAL A 188 27.28 -3.43 -38.34
C VAL A 188 26.17 -3.86 -39.31
N ALA A 189 26.33 -3.47 -40.57
CA ALA A 189 25.51 -3.82 -41.74
C ALA A 189 25.35 -5.32 -42.00
N GLU A 190 26.41 -6.10 -41.78
CA GLU A 190 26.42 -7.54 -42.06
C GLU A 190 25.65 -8.36 -41.02
N ARG A 191 25.49 -7.83 -39.81
CA ARG A 191 24.89 -8.59 -38.68
C ARG A 191 23.37 -8.54 -38.62
N THR A 192 22.73 -7.56 -39.25
CA THR A 192 21.26 -7.38 -39.18
C THR A 192 20.69 -6.90 -40.52
N LYS A 193 19.73 -7.64 -41.07
CA LYS A 193 19.02 -7.28 -42.32
C LYS A 193 18.10 -6.06 -42.14
N GLU A 194 17.60 -5.82 -40.94
CA GLU A 194 16.64 -4.77 -40.63
C GLU A 194 17.18 -3.76 -39.61
N PRO A 195 16.76 -2.48 -39.69
CA PRO A 195 17.17 -1.45 -38.75
C PRO A 195 16.63 -1.74 -37.34
N LYS A 196 17.50 -1.60 -36.34
CA LYS A 196 17.13 -1.81 -34.93
C LYS A 196 16.07 -0.78 -34.49
N ALA A 197 15.24 -1.16 -33.51
CA ALA A 197 14.20 -0.27 -32.96
C ALA A 197 14.72 1.09 -32.47
N GLY A 198 15.92 1.12 -31.88
CA GLY A 198 16.57 2.37 -31.45
C GLY A 198 16.87 3.32 -32.61
N PHE A 199 17.34 2.79 -33.74
CA PHE A 199 17.61 3.57 -34.95
C PHE A 199 16.32 4.17 -35.51
N ARG A 200 15.27 3.35 -35.64
CA ARG A 200 13.95 3.79 -36.10
C ARG A 200 13.39 4.93 -35.23
N ALA A 201 13.51 4.79 -33.91
CA ALA A 201 13.08 5.82 -32.97
C ALA A 201 13.90 7.12 -33.08
N GLN A 202 15.20 7.03 -33.35
CA GLN A 202 16.06 8.20 -33.56
C GLN A 202 15.68 8.95 -34.83
N VAL A 203 15.49 8.25 -35.96
CA VAL A 203 15.03 8.87 -37.21
C VAL A 203 13.65 9.48 -37.03
N ALA A 204 12.70 8.76 -36.41
CA ALA A 204 11.36 9.28 -36.12
C ALA A 204 11.39 10.57 -35.29
N ARG A 205 12.29 10.68 -34.29
CA ARG A 205 12.44 11.91 -33.50
C ARG A 205 12.93 13.09 -34.34
N GLN A 206 13.83 12.84 -35.28
CA GLN A 206 14.35 13.90 -36.17
C GLN A 206 13.27 14.37 -37.15
N VAL A 207 12.60 13.44 -37.82
CA VAL A 207 11.46 13.77 -38.71
C VAL A 207 10.38 14.52 -37.93
N PHE A 208 10.04 14.05 -36.72
CA PHE A 208 9.08 14.72 -35.86
C PHE A 208 9.54 16.13 -35.45
N SER A 209 10.83 16.35 -35.23
CA SER A 209 11.36 17.67 -34.84
C SER A 209 11.28 18.72 -35.95
N GLN A 210 11.23 18.28 -37.22
CA GLN A 210 11.08 19.14 -38.40
C GLN A 210 9.63 19.58 -38.64
N LEU A 211 8.65 18.93 -37.99
CA LEU A 211 7.25 19.31 -38.11
C LEU A 211 6.99 20.67 -37.44
N PRO A 212 6.03 21.46 -37.98
CA PRO A 212 5.57 22.68 -37.33
C PRO A 212 5.15 22.45 -35.88
N GLU A 213 5.35 23.44 -35.02
CA GLU A 213 4.99 23.34 -33.60
C GLU A 213 3.49 23.08 -33.38
N SER A 214 2.64 23.65 -34.24
CA SER A 214 1.19 23.40 -34.24
C SER A 214 0.84 21.92 -34.44
N GLU A 215 1.47 21.26 -35.40
CA GLU A 215 1.26 19.83 -35.68
C GLU A 215 1.78 18.95 -34.54
N ARG A 216 2.97 19.27 -34.01
CA ARG A 216 3.54 18.55 -32.86
C ARG A 216 2.63 18.63 -31.63
N ALA A 217 2.05 19.81 -31.36
CA ALA A 217 1.08 20.01 -30.30
C ALA A 217 -0.22 19.23 -30.55
N ALA A 218 -0.73 19.22 -31.79
CA ALA A 218 -1.92 18.46 -32.15
C ALA A 218 -1.74 16.95 -31.94
N ILE A 219 -0.59 16.39 -32.36
CA ILE A 219 -0.24 14.98 -32.12
C ILE A 219 -0.14 14.68 -30.61
N ALA A 220 0.49 15.57 -29.83
CA ALA A 220 0.58 15.42 -28.39
C ALA A 220 -0.80 15.40 -27.72
N ASN A 221 -1.74 16.21 -28.20
CA ASN A 221 -3.11 16.25 -27.70
C ASN A 221 -3.88 14.97 -28.05
N ARG A 222 -3.75 14.46 -29.29
CA ARG A 222 -4.34 13.17 -29.69
C ARG A 222 -3.82 12.01 -28.84
N ALA A 223 -2.51 11.96 -28.57
CA ALA A 223 -1.91 10.96 -27.69
C ALA A 223 -2.47 10.99 -26.25
N LYS A 224 -2.76 12.19 -25.72
CA LYS A 224 -3.39 12.35 -24.40
C LYS A 224 -4.85 11.91 -24.43
N GLN A 225 -5.57 12.24 -25.50
CA GLN A 225 -6.99 11.89 -25.66
C GLN A 225 -7.16 10.37 -25.78
N GLU A 226 -6.39 9.69 -26.64
CA GLU A 226 -6.42 8.22 -26.74
C GLU A 226 -6.16 7.53 -25.39
N ALA A 227 -5.22 8.04 -24.60
CA ALA A 227 -4.94 7.49 -23.28
C ALA A 227 -6.07 7.76 -22.28
N ALA A 228 -6.71 8.93 -22.37
CA ALA A 228 -7.87 9.27 -21.56
C ALA A 228 -9.07 8.36 -21.91
N ASP A 229 -9.32 8.13 -23.20
CA ASP A 229 -10.39 7.28 -23.70
C ASP A 229 -10.15 5.81 -23.31
N ALA A 230 -8.92 5.31 -23.46
CA ALA A 230 -8.55 3.97 -23.01
C ALA A 230 -8.70 3.80 -21.49
N LYS A 231 -8.35 4.83 -20.71
CA LYS A 231 -8.57 4.84 -19.26
C LYS A 231 -10.06 4.86 -18.91
N ALA A 232 -10.86 5.65 -19.62
CA ALA A 232 -12.30 5.72 -19.43
C ALA A 232 -12.95 4.37 -19.72
N ALA A 233 -12.62 3.73 -20.84
CA ALA A 233 -13.07 2.39 -21.21
C ALA A 233 -12.70 1.35 -20.13
N TYR A 234 -11.45 1.36 -19.66
CA TYR A 234 -11.01 0.48 -18.58
C TYR A 234 -11.80 0.69 -17.28
N THR A 235 -12.04 1.95 -16.89
CA THR A 235 -12.85 2.24 -15.68
C THR A 235 -14.31 1.85 -15.84
N ALA A 236 -14.86 1.91 -17.06
CA ALA A 236 -16.19 1.42 -17.36
C ALA A 236 -16.25 -0.11 -17.22
N SER A 237 -15.26 -0.84 -17.76
CA SER A 237 -15.15 -2.30 -17.63
C SER A 237 -14.97 -2.77 -16.18
N LEU A 238 -14.30 -1.99 -15.33
CA LEU A 238 -14.19 -2.29 -13.89
C LEU A 238 -15.51 -2.11 -13.13
N LYS A 239 -16.39 -1.22 -13.61
CA LYS A 239 -17.68 -0.93 -12.98
C LYS A 239 -18.83 -1.76 -13.54
N SER A 240 -18.67 -2.29 -14.76
CA SER A 240 -19.69 -3.15 -15.37
C SER A 240 -19.83 -4.44 -14.58
N PRO A 241 -21.06 -4.93 -14.36
CA PRO A 241 -21.27 -6.23 -13.77
C PRO A 241 -20.62 -7.33 -14.63
N PRO A 242 -20.22 -8.46 -14.02
CA PRO A 242 -19.74 -9.61 -14.78
C PRO A 242 -20.77 -9.99 -15.86
N SER A 243 -20.30 -10.35 -17.06
CA SER A 243 -21.21 -10.78 -18.12
C SER A 243 -21.96 -12.03 -17.68
N GLU A 244 -23.30 -12.00 -17.81
CA GLU A 244 -24.15 -13.15 -17.52
C GLU A 244 -24.17 -14.18 -18.65
N SER A 245 -23.63 -13.84 -19.82
CA SER A 245 -23.65 -14.72 -20.99
C SER A 245 -22.78 -15.97 -20.77
N PRO A 246 -23.26 -17.18 -21.13
CA PRO A 246 -22.49 -18.42 -20.99
C PRO A 246 -21.15 -18.37 -21.73
N ALA A 247 -21.13 -17.77 -22.92
CA ALA A 247 -19.92 -17.63 -23.74
C ALA A 247 -18.83 -16.78 -23.09
N ALA A 248 -19.18 -15.79 -22.25
CA ALA A 248 -18.21 -14.99 -21.53
C ALA A 248 -17.62 -15.73 -20.31
N ARG A 249 -18.28 -16.78 -19.81
CA ARG A 249 -17.82 -17.58 -18.65
C ARG A 249 -16.84 -18.69 -19.03
N GLN A 250 -16.68 -18.99 -20.32
CA GLN A 250 -15.87 -20.09 -20.84
C GLN A 250 -14.50 -19.64 -21.41
N LYS A 251 -14.13 -18.36 -21.26
CA LYS A 251 -12.82 -17.81 -21.63
C LYS A 251 -11.86 -17.85 -20.44
#